data_AF-A0A0T9LN13-F1
#
_entry.id   AF-A0A0T9LN13-F1
#
_cell.length_a   1.000
_cell.length_b   1.000
_cell.length_c   1.000
_cell.angle_alpha   90.00
_cell.angle_beta   90.00
_cell.angle_gamma   90.00
#
_symmetry.space_group_name_H-M   'P 1'
#
loop_
_entity.id
_entity.type
_entity.pdbx_description
1 polymer ?
#
loop_
_entity_poly.entity_id
_entity_poly.type
_entity_poly.pdbx_seq_one_letter_code
_entity_poly.pdbx_strand_id
1 'polypeptide(L)'
;MFGKQWAGRLRNANLAKDGFQFAAADRIPLLLDGFERQFLSRSGELKSLARAELVSYLAECHVEFILIHPFREGNGRLSRLLCDVLSVLAGKGLLDYSLWDEHKAFYFKAIQAGVSGNYSPMMQLVSDILPD
;
A
#
# COMPACT_ATOMS: atom_id res chain seq x y z
N MET A 1 22.59 0.51 19.33
CA MET A 1 21.31 0.39 18.59
C MET A 1 21.03 1.73 17.93
N PHE A 2 21.43 1.92 16.66
CA PHE A 2 21.28 3.20 15.97
C PHE A 2 20.01 3.20 15.12
N GLY A 3 18.87 3.59 15.71
CA GLY A 3 17.73 4.01 14.90
C GLY A 3 18.09 5.34 14.23
N LYS A 4 17.93 5.45 12.90
CA LYS A 4 18.07 6.74 12.22
C LYS A 4 17.08 7.73 12.88
N GLN A 5 17.49 8.97 13.16
CA GLN A 5 16.71 9.96 13.93
C GLN A 5 15.29 10.24 13.37
N TRP A 6 15.04 9.88 12.12
CA TRP A 6 13.78 10.08 11.42
C TRP A 6 12.88 8.85 11.36
N ALA A 7 13.31 7.69 11.89
CA ALA A 7 12.48 6.49 11.87
C ALA A 7 11.14 6.75 12.58
N GLY A 8 10.03 6.37 11.93
CA GLY A 8 8.68 6.61 12.44
C GLY A 8 8.17 8.05 12.34
N ARG A 9 8.94 9.00 11.80
CA ARG A 9 8.51 10.39 11.61
C ARG A 9 8.06 10.64 10.17
N LEU A 10 6.92 11.32 10.02
CA LEU A 10 6.46 11.79 8.70
C LEU A 10 7.54 12.67 8.05
N ARG A 11 7.70 12.54 6.74
CA ARG A 11 8.63 13.40 5.98
C ARG A 11 8.08 14.83 5.91
N ASN A 12 8.99 15.78 5.88
CA ASN A 12 8.71 17.22 5.75
C ASN A 12 9.19 17.80 4.41
N ALA A 13 9.63 16.96 3.48
CA ALA A 13 10.11 17.36 2.16
C ALA A 13 9.40 16.53 1.08
N ASN A 14 9.21 17.13 -0.10
CA ASN A 14 8.68 16.43 -1.27
C ASN A 14 9.70 15.39 -1.75
N LEU A 15 9.18 14.26 -2.21
CA LEU A 15 10.01 13.17 -2.73
C LEU A 15 9.55 12.79 -4.12
N ALA A 16 10.52 12.39 -4.92
CA ALA A 16 10.32 11.81 -6.22
C ALA A 16 11.18 10.55 -6.35
N LYS A 17 10.73 9.62 -7.18
CA LYS A 17 11.50 8.43 -7.56
C LYS A 17 11.30 8.17 -9.05
N ASP A 18 12.39 8.05 -9.80
CA ASP A 18 12.35 7.74 -11.24
C ASP A 18 11.40 8.65 -12.04
N GLY A 19 11.38 9.95 -11.71
CA GLY A 19 10.49 10.95 -12.32
C GLY A 19 9.06 11.00 -11.76
N PHE A 20 8.66 10.02 -10.95
CA PHE A 20 7.35 9.99 -10.29
C PHE A 20 7.35 10.84 -9.01
N GLN A 21 6.42 11.79 -8.89
CA GLN A 21 6.25 12.62 -7.70
C GLN A 21 5.24 11.98 -6.75
N PHE A 22 5.60 11.87 -5.46
CA PHE A 22 4.65 11.46 -4.41
C PHE A 22 3.87 12.67 -3.89
N ALA A 23 2.92 12.43 -2.97
CA ALA A 23 2.13 13.51 -2.35
C ALA A 23 3.00 14.65 -1.79
N ALA A 24 2.50 15.88 -1.85
CA ALA A 24 3.18 17.00 -1.22
C ALA A 24 3.27 16.78 0.31
N ALA A 25 4.43 17.10 0.90
CA ALA A 25 4.72 16.75 2.29
C ALA A 25 3.75 17.38 3.30
N ASP A 26 3.29 18.60 3.02
CA ASP A 26 2.29 19.33 3.81
C ASP A 26 0.89 18.70 3.76
N ARG A 27 0.60 17.86 2.77
CA ARG A 27 -0.67 17.13 2.63
C ARG A 27 -0.69 15.78 3.32
N ILE A 28 0.47 15.23 3.72
CA ILE A 28 0.56 13.88 4.31
C ILE A 28 -0.36 13.71 5.52
N PRO A 29 -0.44 14.62 6.52
CA PRO A 29 -1.32 14.41 7.67
C PRO A 29 -2.78 14.25 7.25
N LEU A 30 -3.28 15.13 6.38
CA LEU A 30 -4.65 15.06 5.88
C LEU A 30 -4.93 13.77 5.10
N LEU A 31 -3.97 13.35 4.26
CA LEU A 31 -4.10 12.13 3.47
C LEU A 31 -4.09 10.88 4.34
N LEU A 32 -3.25 10.84 5.39
CA LEU A 32 -3.24 9.73 6.34
C LEU A 32 -4.53 9.65 7.16
N ASP A 33 -5.10 10.78 7.57
CA ASP A 33 -6.42 10.81 8.21
C ASP A 33 -7.51 10.21 7.31
N GLY A 34 -7.47 10.51 6.01
CA GLY A 34 -8.36 9.90 5.01
C GLY A 34 -8.12 8.41 4.87
N PHE A 35 -6.86 8.00 4.74
CA PHE A 35 -6.43 6.62 4.63
C PHE A 35 -6.85 5.76 5.83
N GLU A 36 -6.71 6.28 7.05
CA GLU A 36 -7.11 5.59 8.28
C GLU A 36 -8.62 5.32 8.29
N ARG A 37 -9.43 6.33 7.96
CA ARG A 37 -10.89 6.17 7.89
C ARG A 37 -11.30 5.19 6.80
N GLN A 38 -10.68 5.27 5.61
CA GLN A 38 -11.06 4.45 4.47
C GLN A 38 -10.65 2.98 4.62
N PHE A 39 -9.48 2.72 5.20
CA PHE A 39 -8.91 1.39 5.28
C PHE A 39 -8.78 0.92 6.74
N LEU A 40 -7.90 1.53 7.53
CA LEU A 40 -7.50 0.95 8.82
C LEU A 40 -8.67 0.77 9.81
N SER A 41 -9.60 1.73 9.88
CA SER A 41 -10.75 1.65 10.79
C SER A 41 -11.74 0.53 10.44
N ARG A 42 -11.69 0.02 9.20
CA ARG A 42 -12.59 -1.02 8.67
C ARG A 42 -11.96 -2.41 8.70
N SER A 43 -10.78 -2.58 9.30
CA SER A 43 -10.05 -3.85 9.29
C SER A 43 -10.82 -5.00 9.96
N GLY A 44 -11.78 -4.70 10.85
CA GLY A 44 -12.66 -5.69 11.48
C GLY A 44 -13.69 -6.32 10.53
N GLU A 45 -13.99 -5.67 9.40
CA GLU A 45 -14.96 -6.14 8.40
C GLU A 45 -14.35 -7.17 7.43
N LEU A 46 -13.01 -7.20 7.31
CA LEU A 46 -12.32 -7.89 6.22
C LEU A 46 -12.58 -9.39 6.14
N LYS A 47 -12.77 -10.04 7.28
CA LYS A 47 -13.05 -11.49 7.36
C LYS A 47 -14.38 -11.87 6.70
N SER A 48 -15.29 -10.91 6.54
CA SER A 48 -16.59 -11.12 5.92
C SER A 48 -16.63 -10.82 4.43
N LEU A 49 -15.57 -10.23 3.88
CA LEU A 49 -15.51 -9.84 2.47
C LEU A 49 -15.37 -11.07 1.57
N ALA A 50 -16.07 -11.05 0.43
CA ALA A 50 -15.81 -11.99 -0.64
C ALA A 50 -14.40 -11.75 -1.22
N ARG A 51 -13.81 -12.78 -1.83
CA ARG A 51 -12.43 -12.71 -2.36
C ARG A 51 -12.22 -11.49 -3.28
N ALA A 52 -13.16 -11.22 -4.19
CA ALA A 52 -13.04 -10.09 -5.12
C ALA A 52 -13.02 -8.73 -4.40
N GLU A 53 -13.84 -8.58 -3.35
CA GLU A 53 -13.90 -7.36 -2.54
C GLU A 53 -12.61 -7.19 -1.72
N LEU A 54 -12.10 -8.28 -1.14
CA LEU A 54 -10.83 -8.27 -0.42
C LEU A 54 -9.66 -7.93 -1.34
N VAL A 55 -9.62 -8.48 -2.56
CA VAL A 55 -8.61 -8.14 -3.57
C VAL A 55 -8.65 -6.64 -3.90
N SER A 56 -9.85 -6.09 -4.16
CA SER A 56 -10.01 -4.64 -4.41
C SER A 56 -9.49 -3.83 -3.24
N TYR A 57 -9.95 -4.17 -2.03
CA TYR A 57 -9.58 -3.47 -0.81
C TYR A 57 -8.06 -3.45 -0.56
N LEU A 58 -7.40 -4.59 -0.67
CA LEU A 58 -5.94 -4.70 -0.46
C LEU A 58 -5.16 -3.95 -1.55
N ALA A 59 -5.61 -4.02 -2.81
CA ALA A 59 -4.98 -3.32 -3.92
C ALA A 59 -5.07 -1.80 -3.77
N GLU A 60 -6.26 -1.28 -3.47
CA GLU A 60 -6.50 0.14 -3.21
C GLU A 60 -5.67 0.62 -2.03
N CYS A 61 -5.74 -0.08 -0.88
CA CYS A 61 -4.97 0.25 0.32
C CYS A 61 -3.47 0.34 0.04
N HIS A 62 -2.92 -0.66 -0.66
CA HIS A 62 -1.49 -0.68 -0.97
C HIS A 62 -1.06 0.45 -1.91
N VAL A 63 -1.86 0.73 -2.95
CA VAL A 63 -1.61 1.83 -3.89
C VAL A 63 -1.68 3.17 -3.16
N GLU A 64 -2.77 3.45 -2.45
CA GLU A 64 -2.97 4.72 -1.75
C GLU A 64 -1.84 5.00 -0.75
N PHE A 65 -1.43 4.01 0.05
CA PHE A 65 -0.32 4.19 0.98
C PHE A 65 1.00 4.52 0.27
N ILE A 66 1.29 3.85 -0.85
CA ILE A 66 2.49 4.11 -1.64
C ILE A 66 2.49 5.51 -2.25
N LEU A 67 1.31 6.00 -2.70
CA LEU A 67 1.15 7.34 -3.27
C LEU A 67 1.32 8.44 -2.21
N ILE A 68 0.78 8.23 -1.00
CA ILE A 68 1.00 9.14 0.15
C ILE A 68 2.49 9.19 0.50
N HIS A 69 3.16 8.02 0.50
CA HIS A 69 4.59 7.89 0.73
C HIS A 69 5.07 8.61 2.01
N PRO A 70 4.48 8.32 3.18
CA PRO A 70 4.54 9.21 4.35
C PRO A 70 5.94 9.36 4.98
N PHE A 71 6.87 8.44 4.74
CA PHE A 71 8.19 8.42 5.37
C PHE A 71 9.32 8.76 4.40
N ARG A 72 10.50 9.08 4.96
CA ARG A 72 11.73 9.35 4.18
C ARG A 72 12.20 8.11 3.40
N GLU A 73 12.19 6.95 4.04
CA GLU A 73 12.55 5.65 3.46
C GLU A 73 11.66 4.55 4.06
N GLY A 74 11.60 3.40 3.41
CA GLY A 74 10.94 2.21 3.94
C GLY A 74 9.46 2.07 3.59
N ASN A 75 8.85 3.05 2.90
CA ASN A 75 7.42 3.03 2.52
C ASN A 75 7.04 1.74 1.78
N GLY A 76 7.88 1.26 0.85
CA GLY A 76 7.62 0.02 0.12
C GLY A 76 7.63 -1.24 0.97
N ARG A 77 8.45 -1.29 2.02
CA ARG A 77 8.45 -2.43 2.98
C ARG A 77 7.24 -2.34 3.90
N LEU A 78 6.92 -1.13 4.36
CA LEU A 78 5.80 -0.90 5.26
C LEU A 78 4.45 -1.15 4.57
N SER A 79 4.31 -0.81 3.29
CA SER A 79 3.07 -1.08 2.55
C SER A 79 2.81 -2.57 2.38
N ARG A 80 3.85 -3.37 2.10
CA ARG A 80 3.76 -4.84 2.03
C ARG A 80 3.42 -5.43 3.41
N LEU A 81 4.11 -4.98 4.46
CA LEU A 81 3.79 -5.41 5.82
C LEU A 81 2.34 -5.08 6.20
N LEU A 82 1.84 -3.90 5.83
CA LEU A 82 0.45 -3.53 6.05
C LEU A 82 -0.50 -4.46 5.28
N CYS A 83 -0.18 -4.78 4.03
CA CYS A 83 -0.97 -5.72 3.21
C CYS A 83 -1.01 -7.12 3.84
N ASP A 84 0.12 -7.62 4.36
CA ASP A 84 0.18 -8.89 5.09
C ASP A 84 -0.70 -8.88 6.34
N VAL A 85 -0.65 -7.81 7.14
CA VAL A 85 -1.50 -7.66 8.34
C VAL A 85 -2.97 -7.70 7.96
N LEU A 86 -3.38 -6.96 6.92
CA LEU A 86 -4.77 -6.90 6.48
C LEU A 86 -5.24 -8.24 5.90
N SER A 87 -4.38 -8.95 5.16
CA SER A 87 -4.64 -10.31 4.66
C SER A 87 -4.87 -11.30 5.81
N VAL A 88 -4.02 -11.25 6.84
CA VAL A 88 -4.18 -12.08 8.05
C VAL A 88 -5.47 -11.74 8.81
N LEU A 89 -5.80 -10.45 8.97
CA LEU A 89 -7.06 -10.03 9.60
C LEU A 89 -8.30 -10.47 8.81
N ALA A 90 -8.19 -10.61 7.49
CA ALA A 90 -9.21 -11.19 6.63
C ALA A 90 -9.33 -12.72 6.75
N GLY A 91 -8.52 -13.37 7.59
CA GLY A 91 -8.51 -14.81 7.77
C GLY A 91 -7.80 -15.58 6.64
N LYS A 92 -6.96 -14.90 5.87
CA LYS A 92 -6.08 -15.51 4.87
C LYS A 92 -4.72 -15.81 5.53
N GLY A 93 -3.61 -15.56 4.84
CA GLY A 93 -2.26 -15.75 5.35
C GLY A 93 -1.33 -14.63 4.91
N LEU A 94 -0.02 -14.83 5.14
CA LEU A 94 1.01 -13.96 4.59
C LEU A 94 1.02 -14.07 3.06
N LEU A 95 1.36 -12.98 2.39
CA LEU A 95 1.40 -12.92 0.94
C LEU A 95 2.81 -13.27 0.42
N ASP A 96 2.89 -13.97 -0.71
CA ASP A 96 4.15 -14.23 -1.40
C ASP A 96 4.38 -13.19 -2.49
N TYR A 97 5.29 -12.24 -2.23
CA TYR A 97 5.59 -11.17 -3.17
C TYR A 97 6.61 -11.54 -4.25
N SER A 98 7.06 -12.80 -4.32
CA SER A 98 8.07 -13.24 -5.30
C SER A 98 7.66 -12.88 -6.73
N LEU A 99 6.37 -13.05 -7.07
CA LEU A 99 5.82 -12.69 -8.38
C LEU A 99 5.92 -11.17 -8.66
N TRP A 100 5.68 -10.33 -7.65
CA TRP A 100 5.79 -8.88 -7.80
C TRP A 100 7.25 -8.45 -7.98
N ASP A 101 8.16 -9.16 -7.31
CA ASP A 101 9.61 -8.90 -7.38
C ASP A 101 10.22 -9.37 -8.70
N GLU A 102 9.70 -10.44 -9.29
CA GLU A 102 10.00 -10.88 -10.66
C GLU A 102 9.47 -9.87 -11.69
N HIS A 103 8.26 -9.33 -11.47
CA HIS A 103 7.60 -8.40 -12.39
C HIS A 103 7.60 -6.94 -11.91
N LYS A 104 8.74 -6.46 -11.36
CA LYS A 104 8.88 -5.09 -10.81
C LYS A 104 8.38 -3.97 -11.72
N ALA A 105 8.65 -4.07 -13.03
CA ALA A 105 8.21 -3.06 -13.98
C ALA A 105 6.68 -2.98 -14.07
N PHE A 106 5.98 -4.11 -14.01
CA PHE A 106 4.52 -4.15 -13.99
C PHE A 106 3.99 -3.62 -12.66
N TYR A 107 4.58 -4.03 -11.53
CA TYR A 107 4.24 -3.50 -10.21
C TYR A 107 4.32 -1.96 -10.15
N PHE A 108 5.39 -1.36 -10.68
CA PHE A 108 5.50 0.11 -10.72
C PHE A 108 4.43 0.76 -11.62
N LYS A 109 4.13 0.17 -12.78
CA LYS A 109 3.03 0.63 -13.65
C LYS A 109 1.67 0.51 -12.97
N ALA A 110 1.45 -0.53 -12.17
CA ALA A 110 0.22 -0.72 -11.41
C ALA A 110 0.02 0.38 -10.37
N ILE A 111 1.08 0.77 -9.64
CA ILE A 111 1.04 1.92 -8.73
C ILE A 111 0.74 3.22 -9.49
N GLN A 112 1.38 3.43 -10.65
CA GLN A 112 1.17 4.65 -11.45
C GLN A 112 -0.25 4.76 -12.00
N ALA A 113 -0.87 3.65 -12.41
CA ALA A 113 -2.27 3.62 -12.84
C ALA A 113 -3.24 4.06 -11.72
N GLY A 114 -2.87 3.82 -10.47
CA GLY A 114 -3.60 4.26 -9.29
C GLY A 114 -3.78 5.77 -9.18
N VAL A 115 -2.89 6.58 -9.77
CA VAL A 115 -3.02 8.05 -9.77
C VAL A 115 -4.32 8.52 -10.42
N SER A 116 -4.83 7.77 -11.41
CA SER A 116 -6.12 8.05 -12.05
C SER A 116 -7.28 7.25 -11.44
N GLY A 117 -7.10 6.65 -10.27
CA GLY A 117 -8.08 5.75 -9.64
C GLY A 117 -8.22 4.39 -10.33
N ASN A 118 -7.29 4.03 -11.23
CA ASN A 118 -7.32 2.72 -11.89
C ASN A 118 -6.50 1.70 -11.09
N TYR A 119 -7.18 0.96 -10.21
CA TYR A 119 -6.55 -0.06 -9.37
C TYR A 119 -6.51 -1.45 -10.01
N SER A 120 -7.14 -1.66 -11.17
CA SER A 120 -7.25 -2.99 -11.79
C SER A 120 -5.91 -3.71 -11.99
N PRO A 121 -4.80 -3.05 -12.39
CA PRO A 121 -3.51 -3.73 -12.49
C PRO A 121 -2.97 -4.22 -11.14
N MET A 122 -3.21 -3.48 -10.05
CA MET A 122 -2.81 -3.91 -8.71
C MET A 122 -3.74 -4.99 -8.18
N MET A 123 -5.04 -4.94 -8.51
CA MET A 123 -5.98 -6.00 -8.17
C MET A 123 -5.56 -7.34 -8.78
N GLN A 124 -5.06 -7.35 -10.02
CA GLN A 124 -4.50 -8.55 -10.63
C GLN A 124 -3.34 -9.11 -9.79
N LEU A 125 -2.35 -8.25 -9.48
CA LEU A 125 -1.20 -8.62 -8.67
C LEU A 125 -1.56 -9.16 -7.29
N VAL A 126 -2.55 -8.57 -6.63
CA VAL A 126 -3.05 -9.05 -5.33
C VAL A 126 -3.78 -10.38 -5.50
N SER A 127 -4.63 -10.51 -6.51
CA SER A 127 -5.37 -11.75 -6.80
C SER A 127 -4.45 -12.94 -7.02
N ASP A 128 -3.31 -12.72 -7.67
CA ASP A 128 -2.33 -13.76 -7.99
C ASP A 128 -1.59 -14.29 -6.75
N ILE A 129 -1.48 -13.49 -5.68
CA ILE A 129 -0.70 -13.82 -4.47
C ILE A 129 -1.57 -14.05 -3.22
N LEU A 130 -2.86 -13.71 -3.27
CA LEU A 130 -3.77 -13.87 -2.15
C LEU A 130 -4.11 -15.37 -1.98
N PRO A 131 -3.87 -15.97 -0.81
CA PRO A 131 -4.24 -17.36 -0.56
C PRO A 131 -5.75 -17.61 -0.72
N ASP A 132 -6.12 -18.83 -1.08
CA ASP A 132 -7.53 -19.24 -1.24
C ASP A 132 -8.37 -19.06 0.04
#